data_AF-A0A8C6HI67-F1
#
_entry.id   AF-A0A8C6HI67-F1
#
_cell.length_a   1.000
_cell.length_b   1.000
_cell.length_c   1.000
_cell.angle_alpha   90.00
_cell.angle_beta   90.00
_cell.angle_gamma   90.00
#
_symmetry.space_group_name_H-M   'P 1'
#
loop_
_entity.id
_entity.type
_entity.pdbx_description
1 polymer ?
#
loop_
_entity_poly.entity_id
_entity_poly.type
_entity_poly.pdbx_seq_one_letter_code
_entity_poly.pdbx_strand_id
1 'polypeptide(L)' 'MPVINIEDLTEKDKLKMEVDQLKKEVTLERMMVSKCCEEVRDYIEERSGEDPLVKGIPEDKNPFKELKGGCVIS' A
#
# COMPACT_ATOMS: atom_id res chain seq x y z
N MET A 1 14.63 15.26 -10.53
CA MET A 1 14.33 15.82 -9.19
C MET A 1 15.66 15.95 -8.47
N PRO A 2 16.10 17.16 -8.09
CA PRO A 2 17.34 17.30 -7.33
C PRO A 2 17.19 16.64 -5.96
N VAL A 3 18.29 16.08 -5.45
CA VAL A 3 18.37 15.66 -4.05
C VAL A 3 18.55 16.94 -3.23
N ILE A 4 17.55 17.28 -2.41
CA ILE A 4 17.53 18.51 -1.61
C ILE A 4 17.66 18.09 -0.15
N ASN A 5 18.63 18.66 0.56
CA ASN A 5 18.68 18.53 2.02
C ASN A 5 17.73 19.57 2.64
N ILE A 6 16.67 19.09 3.28
CA ILE A 6 15.58 19.95 3.80
C ILE A 6 16.04 20.79 5.00
N GLU A 7 17.06 20.31 5.72
CA GLU A 7 17.61 20.95 6.92
C GLU A 7 18.43 22.21 6.59
N ASP A 8 18.98 22.28 5.38
CA ASP A 8 19.79 23.41 4.90
C ASP A 8 18.94 24.57 4.33
N LEU A 9 17.62 24.39 4.22
CA LEU A 9 16.71 25.38 3.64
C LEU A 9 16.27 26.42 4.67
N THR A 10 16.19 27.67 4.24
CA THR A 10 15.52 28.71 5.02
C THR A 10 14.01 28.44 5.09
N GLU A 11 13.34 28.94 6.12
CA GLU A 11 11.88 28.86 6.26
C GLU A 11 11.15 29.45 5.04
N LYS A 12 11.71 30.51 4.44
CA LYS A 12 11.16 31.12 3.22
C LYS A 12 11.23 30.16 2.02
N ASP A 13 12.31 29.39 1.90
CA ASP A 13 12.48 28.47 0.78
C ASP A 13 11.62 27.21 0.94
N LYS A 14 11.42 26.74 2.18
CA LYS A 14 10.45 25.68 2.50
C LYS A 14 9.03 26.09 2.09
N LEU A 15 8.59 27.30 2.46
CA LEU A 15 7.26 27.81 2.10
C LEU A 15 7.08 27.99 0.59
N LYS A 16 8.11 28.42 -0.15
CA LYS A 16 8.04 28.47 -1.62
C LYS A 16 7.86 27.09 -2.23
N MET A 17 8.63 26.11 -1.76
CA MET A 17 8.52 24.73 -2.22
C MET A 17 7.13 24.15 -1.91
N GLU A 18 6.58 24.43 -0.74
CA GLU A 18 5.22 24.03 -0.37
C GLU A 18 4.18 24.64 -1.31
N VAL A 19 4.25 25.95 -1.57
CA VAL A 19 3.33 26.63 -2.49
C VAL A 19 3.45 26.07 -3.92
N ASP A 20 4.66 25.77 -4.39
CA ASP A 20 4.87 25.20 -5.71
C ASP A 20 4.33 23.76 -5.81
N GLN A 21 4.45 22.98 -4.74
CA GLN A 21 3.83 21.65 -4.64
C GLN A 21 2.30 21.75 -4.64
N LEU A 22 1.71 22.66 -3.85
CA LEU A 22 0.25 22.88 -3.81
C LEU A 22 -0.30 23.32 -5.18
N LYS A 23 0.41 24.18 -5.91
CA LYS A 23 0.05 24.57 -7.29
C LYS A 23 0.06 23.39 -8.27
N LYS A 24 0.90 22.39 -8.03
CA LYS A 24 0.91 21.16 -8.83
C LYS A 24 -0.26 20.26 -8.45
N GLU A 25 -0.54 20.10 -7.16
CA GLU A 25 -1.62 19.25 -6.64
C GLU A 25 -3.02 19.76 -6.99
N VAL A 26 -3.21 21.07 -7.14
CA VAL A 26 -4.50 21.62 -7.58
C VAL A 26 -4.81 21.27 -9.03
N THR A 27 -3.79 21.15 -9.88
CA THR A 27 -3.96 20.76 -11.30
C THR A 27 -4.17 19.26 -11.51
N LEU A 28 -4.08 18.45 -10.45
CA LEU A 28 -4.29 17.01 -10.55
C LEU A 28 -5.75 16.69 -10.87
N GLU A 29 -5.98 16.02 -11.99
CA GLU A 29 -7.30 15.48 -12.33
C GLU A 29 -7.64 14.32 -11.39
N ARG A 30 -8.67 14.53 -10.56
CA ARG A 30 -9.14 13.55 -9.58
C ARG A 30 -10.24 12.69 -10.21
N MET A 31 -10.16 11.38 -10.02
CA MET A 31 -11.23 10.47 -10.39
C MET A 31 -12.40 10.56 -9.39
N MET A 32 -13.63 10.28 -9.86
CA MET A 32 -14.80 10.24 -8.99
C MET A 32 -14.68 9.13 -7.95
N VAL A 33 -14.95 9.48 -6.69
CA VAL A 33 -14.88 8.53 -5.56
C VAL A 33 -15.77 7.31 -5.80
N SER A 34 -16.99 7.50 -6.32
CA SER A 34 -17.91 6.40 -6.61
C SER A 34 -17.29 5.38 -7.57
N LYS A 35 -16.63 5.85 -8.64
CA LYS A 35 -15.96 4.99 -9.61
C LYS A 35 -14.77 4.25 -9.00
N CYS A 36 -13.95 4.95 -8.21
CA CYS A 36 -12.83 4.31 -7.52
C CYS A 36 -13.32 3.23 -6.54
N CYS A 37 -14.41 3.47 -5.83
CA CYS A 37 -14.99 2.49 -4.92
C CYS A 37 -15.53 1.25 -5.66
N GLU A 38 -16.14 1.42 -6.83
CA GLU A 38 -16.59 0.31 -7.68
C GLU A 38 -15.40 -0.54 -8.14
N GLU A 39 -14.36 0.07 -8.71
CA GLU A 39 -13.16 -0.65 -9.17
C GLU A 39 -12.47 -1.41 -8.03
N VAL A 40 -12.34 -0.78 -6.85
CA VAL A 40 -11.74 -1.41 -5.67
C VAL A 40 -12.60 -2.56 -5.16
N ARG A 41 -13.92 -2.39 -5.09
CA ARG A 41 -14.85 -3.44 -4.68
C ARG A 41 -14.74 -4.64 -5.61
N ASP A 42 -14.85 -4.41 -6.91
CA ASP A 42 -14.84 -5.47 -7.92
C ASP A 42 -13.51 -6.24 -7.86
N TYR A 43 -12.38 -5.54 -7.72
CA TYR A 43 -11.07 -6.17 -7.55
C TYR A 43 -10.99 -7.08 -6.31
N ILE A 44 -11.55 -6.63 -5.18
CA ILE A 44 -11.56 -7.39 -3.93
C ILE A 44 -12.50 -8.60 -4.05
N GLU A 45 -13.71 -8.42 -4.55
CA GLU A 45 -14.71 -9.48 -4.67
C GLU A 45 -14.20 -10.63 -5.55
N GLU A 46 -13.58 -10.32 -6.68
CA GLU A 46 -12.97 -11.31 -7.59
C GLU A 46 -11.91 -12.19 -6.91
N ARG A 47 -11.12 -11.64 -5.98
CA ARG A 47 -9.95 -12.31 -5.39
C ARG A 47 -10.21 -12.85 -3.99
N SER A 48 -11.20 -12.31 -3.28
CA SER A 48 -11.57 -12.70 -1.92
C SER A 48 -11.92 -14.18 -1.79
N GLY A 49 -12.38 -14.82 -2.87
CA GLY A 49 -12.66 -16.25 -2.92
C GLY A 49 -11.42 -17.14 -2.88
N GLU A 50 -10.28 -16.61 -3.30
CA GLU A 50 -8.99 -17.32 -3.34
C GLU A 50 -8.03 -16.87 -2.23
N ASP A 51 -8.38 -15.79 -1.52
CA ASP A 51 -7.59 -15.27 -0.41
C ASP A 51 -7.53 -16.30 0.74
N PRO A 52 -6.33 -16.84 1.04
CA PRO A 52 -6.20 -17.88 2.05
C PRO A 52 -6.43 -17.38 3.48
N LEU A 53 -6.31 -16.07 3.74
CA LEU A 53 -6.62 -15.48 5.04
C LEU A 53 -8.12 -15.19 5.21
N VAL A 54 -8.88 -15.14 4.10
CA VAL A 54 -10.33 -15.02 4.13
C VAL A 54 -11.01 -16.40 4.17
N LYS A 55 -10.58 -17.34 3.32
CA LYS A 55 -11.18 -18.69 3.24
C LYS A 55 -10.55 -19.72 4.17
N GLY A 56 -9.36 -19.44 4.69
CA GLY A 56 -8.56 -20.41 5.40
C GLY A 56 -7.72 -21.28 4.46
N ILE A 57 -6.56 -21.71 4.95
CA ILE A 57 -5.65 -22.62 4.22
C ILE A 57 -5.94 -24.06 4.68
N PRO A 58 -6.24 -24.99 3.76
CA PRO A 58 -6.31 -26.41 4.09
C PRO A 58 -5.02 -26.89 4.75
N GLU A 59 -5.11 -27.75 5.78
CA GLU A 59 -3.93 -28.12 6.56
C GLU A 59 -2.79 -28.73 5.72
N ASP A 60 -3.11 -29.52 4.71
CA ASP A 60 -2.17 -30.16 3.77
C ASP A 60 -1.41 -29.15 2.90
N LYS A 61 -1.98 -27.96 2.67
CA LYS A 61 -1.37 -26.87 1.91
C LYS A 61 -0.79 -25.77 2.80
N ASN A 62 -0.97 -25.87 4.12
CA ASN A 62 -0.47 -24.87 5.06
C ASN A 62 1.04 -25.04 5.23
N PRO A 63 1.88 -24.08 4.79
CA PRO A 63 3.33 -24.15 4.94
C PRO A 63 3.77 -24.08 6.41
N PHE A 64 2.88 -23.65 7.31
CA PHE A 64 3.08 -23.58 8.76
C PHE A 64 2.30 -24.67 9.51
N LYS A 65 1.84 -25.73 8.82
CA LYS A 65 1.29 -26.90 9.52
C LYS A 65 2.31 -27.36 10.55
N GLU A 66 1.88 -27.68 11.77
CA GLU A 66 2.75 -28.33 12.74
C GLU A 66 3.30 -29.61 12.11
N LEU A 67 4.59 -29.58 11.73
CA LEU A 67 5.36 -30.78 11.50
C LEU A 67 5.30 -31.55 12.82
N LYS A 68 4.65 -32.73 12.82
CA LYS A 68 4.85 -33.73 13.86
C LYS A 68 6.33 -34.13 13.83
N GLY A 69 7.17 -33.31 14.45
CA GLY A 69 8.62 -33.29 14.25
C GLY A 69 9.16 -31.86 14.34
N GLY A 70 9.07 -31.25 15.53
CA GLY A 70 9.76 -30.01 15.83
C GLY A 70 11.27 -30.15 15.70
N CYS A 71 11.98 -29.01 15.71
CA CYS A 71 13.44 -28.88 15.65
C CYS A 71 14.15 -30.03 16.39
N VAL A 72 14.83 -30.91 15.63
CA VAL A 72 15.75 -31.90 16.19
C VAL A 72 17.13 -31.26 16.15
N ILE A 73 17.61 -30.79 17.29
CA ILE A 73 19.04 -30.44 17.43
C ILE A 73 19.77 -31.79 17.46
N SER A 74 20.45 -32.12 16.35
CA SER A 74 21.45 -33.19 16.31
C SER A 74 22.83 -32.62 16.57
#